data_AF-A0A382VDY9-F1
#
_entry.id   AF-A0A382VDY9-F1
#
_cell.length_a   1.000
_cell.length_b   1.000
_cell.length_c   1.000
_cell.angle_alpha   90.00
_cell.angle_beta   90.00
_cell.angle_gamma   90.00
#
_symmetry.space_group_name_H-M   'P 1'
#
loop_
_entity.id
_entity.type
_entity.pdbx_description
1 polymer ?
#
loop_
_entity_poly.entity_id
_entity_poly.type
_entity_poly.pdbx_seq_one_letter_code
_entity_poly.pdbx_strand_id
1 'polypeptide(L)' 'MSLKDCHNFNDFRKLAKKKLPSPIFHYIDGGSDDEVTLNRNTESFNDCD' A
#
# COMPACT_ATOMS: atom_id res chain seq x y z
N MET A 1 -10.83 11.82 -6.59
CA MET A 1 -10.68 10.36 -6.45
C MET A 1 -11.72 9.88 -5.47
N SER A 2 -12.73 9.22 -6.03
CA SER A 2 -13.82 8.56 -5.33
C SER A 2 -13.60 7.04 -5.37
N LEU A 3 -14.37 6.27 -4.61
CA LEU A 3 -14.29 4.80 -4.62
C LEU A 3 -14.53 4.22 -6.03
N LYS A 4 -15.31 4.90 -6.87
CA LYS A 4 -15.62 4.46 -8.23
C LYS A 4 -14.43 4.58 -9.19
N ASP A 5 -13.44 5.39 -8.83
CA ASP A 5 -12.24 5.64 -9.65
C ASP A 5 -11.06 4.72 -9.26
N CYS A 6 -11.30 3.73 -8.39
CA CYS A 6 -10.27 2.78 -7.97
C CYS A 6 -10.39 1.48 -8.78
N HIS A 7 -9.37 1.18 -9.61
CA HIS A 7 -9.40 0.03 -10.52
C HIS A 7 -8.44 -1.10 -10.10
N ASN A 8 -7.54 -0.82 -9.17
CA ASN A 8 -6.60 -1.80 -8.61
C ASN A 8 -6.30 -1.48 -7.13
N PHE A 9 -5.56 -2.36 -6.47
CA PHE A 9 -5.14 -2.21 -5.08
C PHE A 9 -4.40 -0.88 -4.81
N ASN A 10 -3.50 -0.46 -5.70
CA ASN A 10 -2.72 0.77 -5.53
C ASN A 10 -3.60 2.02 -5.53
N ASP A 11 -4.71 2.02 -6.27
CA ASP A 11 -5.67 3.11 -6.25
C ASP A 11 -6.39 3.20 -4.90
N PHE A 12 -6.78 2.06 -4.33
CA PHE A 12 -7.35 2.01 -2.98
C PHE A 12 -6.35 2.49 -1.93
N ARG A 13 -5.08 2.10 -2.02
CA ARG A 13 -4.00 2.58 -1.13
C ARG A 13 -3.85 4.10 -1.21
N LYS A 14 -3.83 4.68 -2.41
CA LYS A 14 -3.78 6.15 -2.62
C LYS A 14 -4.99 6.86 -2.03
N LEU A 15 -6.19 6.30 -2.21
CA LEU A 15 -7.42 6.87 -1.66
C LEU A 15 -7.44 6.78 -0.12
N ALA A 16 -6.97 5.68 0.45
CA ALA A 16 -6.84 5.48 1.89
C ALA A 16 -5.86 6.50 2.51
N LYS A 17 -4.70 6.72 1.87
CA LYS A 17 -3.72 7.76 2.29
C LYS A 17 -4.32 9.15 2.35
N LYS A 18 -5.28 9.46 1.46
CA LYS A 18 -5.96 10.76 1.41
C LYS A 18 -7.09 10.89 2.46
N LYS A 19 -7.75 9.78 2.81
CA LYS A 19 -8.94 9.79 3.68
C LYS A 19 -8.66 9.48 5.14
N LEU A 20 -7.66 8.67 5.44
CA LEU A 20 -7.33 8.27 6.80
C LEU A 20 -6.37 9.28 7.45
N PRO A 21 -6.49 9.54 8.76
CA PRO A 21 -5.48 10.28 9.50
C PRO A 21 -4.10 9.61 9.37
N SER A 22 -3.04 10.40 9.25
CA SER A 22 -1.66 9.91 9.03
C SER A 22 -1.24 8.80 10.01
N PRO A 23 -1.45 8.91 11.35
CA PRO A 23 -1.06 7.85 12.28
C PRO A 23 -1.77 6.51 12.01
N ILE A 24 -3.07 6.55 11.68
CA ILE A 24 -3.84 5.34 11.36
C ILE A 24 -3.38 4.75 10.04
N PHE A 25 -3.14 5.59 9.03
CA PHE A 25 -2.65 5.14 7.75
C PHE A 25 -1.29 4.44 7.90
N HIS A 26 -0.33 5.06 8.59
CA HIS A 26 0.99 4.47 8.80
C HIS A 26 0.95 3.18 9.63
N TYR A 27 0.03 3.08 10.59
CA TYR A 27 -0.15 1.84 11.36
C TYR A 27 -0.63 0.66 10.50
N ILE A 28 -1.45 0.91 9.49
CA ILE A 28 -2.00 -0.13 8.60
C ILE A 28 -1.05 -0.42 7.43
N ASP A 29 -0.48 0.62 6.84
CA ASP A 29 0.23 0.59 5.56
C ASP A 29 1.75 0.41 5.70
N GLY A 30 2.30 0.74 6.86
CA GLY A 30 3.74 0.78 7.11
C GLY A 30 4.33 -0.60 7.45
N GLY A 31 5.60 -0.77 7.09
CA GLY A 31 6.43 -1.91 7.47
C GLY A 31 7.41 -1.57 8.60
N SER A 32 8.27 -2.53 8.94
CA SER A 32 9.37 -2.31 9.89
C SER A 32 10.52 -1.55 9.24
N ASP A 33 11.10 -0.60 9.98
CA ASP A 33 12.27 0.21 9.60
C ASP A 33 12.18 0.73 8.14
N ASP A 34 13.11 0.32 7.28
CA ASP A 34 13.19 0.74 5.88
C ASP A 34 12.26 -0.07 4.94
N GLU A 35 11.35 -0.87 5.48
CA GLU A 35 10.34 -1.67 4.78
C GLU A 35 10.90 -2.68 3.75
N VAL A 36 12.20 -3.02 3.82
CA VAL A 36 12.88 -3.91 2.87
C VAL A 36 12.17 -5.24 2.70
N THR A 37 11.75 -5.87 3.81
CA THR A 37 11.03 -7.15 3.78
C THR A 37 9.65 -7.01 3.13
N LEU A 38 8.94 -5.91 3.38
CA LEU A 38 7.62 -5.64 2.79
C LEU A 38 7.74 -5.49 1.27
N ASN A 39 8.76 -4.76 0.81
CA ASN A 39 9.03 -4.58 -0.61
C ASN A 39 9.42 -5.90 -1.27
N ARG A 40 10.37 -6.65 -0.70
CA ARG A 40 10.80 -7.96 -1.21
C ARG A 40 9.65 -8.97 -1.31
N ASN A 41 8.73 -8.98 -0.33
CA ASN A 41 7.56 -9.86 -0.38
C ASN A 41 6.69 -9.56 -1.61
N THR A 42 6.51 -8.29 -1.94
CA THR A 42 5.73 -7.88 -3.12
C THR A 42 6.47 -8.20 -4.42
N GLU A 43 7.77 -7.89 -4.46
CA GLU A 43 8.63 -8.13 -5.64
C GLU A 43 8.74 -9.62 -5.98
N SER A 44 8.70 -10.51 -4.98
CA SER A 44 8.81 -11.96 -5.20
C SER A 44 7.75 -12.54 -6.16
N PHE A 45 6.58 -11.90 -6.27
CA PHE A 45 5.54 -12.30 -7.21
C PHE A 45 5.88 -11.99 -8.68
N ASN A 46 6.84 -11.09 -8.93
CA ASN A 46 7.33 -10.77 -10.27
C ASN A 46 8.52 -11.65 -10.68
N ASP A 47 9.20 -12.27 -9.72
CA ASP A 47 10.35 -13.17 -9.93
C ASP A 47 9.93 -14.64 -10.17
N CYS A 48 8.64 -14.96 -10.08
CA CYS A 48 8.12 -16.29 -10.39
C CYS A 48 7.82 -16.44 -11.89
N ASP A 49 8.78 -16.99 -12.62
CA ASP A 49 8.63 -17.72 -13.90
C ASP A 49 8.70 -19.25 -13.65
#